data_AF-A0A946U9D9-F1
#
_entry.id   AF-A0A946U9D9-F1
#
_cell.length_a   1.000
_cell.length_b   1.000
_cell.length_c   1.000
_cell.angle_alpha   90.00
_cell.angle_beta   90.00
_cell.angle_gamma   90.00
#
_symmetry.space_group_name_H-M   'P 1'
#
loop_
_entity.id
_entity.type
_entity.pdbx_description
1 polymer ?
#
loop_
_entity_poly.entity_id
_entity_poly.type
_entity_poly.pdbx_seq_one_letter_code
_entity_poly.pdbx_strand_id
1 'polypeptide(L)' 'KLVQRDTDAADRRRRLLHLTPDRGRPLLENVVPNARRYESRLLEALTPSEFEQLDTLLNKLQARAESIPSSNA' A
#
# COMPACT_ATOMS: atom_id res chain seq x y z
N LYS A 1 1.13 15.44 13.92
CA LYS A 1 1.94 14.93 12.79
C LYS A 1 1.67 13.43 12.68
N LEU A 2 1.61 12.82 11.49
CA LEU A 2 1.29 11.39 11.34
C LEU A 2 2.52 10.53 11.04
N VAL A 3 3.48 11.07 10.30
CA VAL A 3 4.73 10.41 9.91
C VAL A 3 5.91 11.21 10.45
N GLN A 4 6.89 10.54 11.03
CA GLN A 4 8.20 11.09 11.36
C GLN A 4 9.25 10.61 10.35
N ARG A 5 10.32 11.40 10.20
CA ARG A 5 11.40 11.16 9.25
C ARG A 5 12.71 11.17 10.00
N ASP A 6 13.46 10.08 9.92
CA ASP A 6 14.77 9.95 10.53
C ASP A 6 15.85 9.83 9.44
N THR A 7 17.06 10.30 9.75
CA THR A 7 18.20 10.12 8.83
C THR A 7 18.74 8.72 9.02
N ASP A 8 18.96 7.99 7.92
CA ASP A 8 19.66 6.72 7.99
C ASP A 8 21.12 6.95 8.42
N ALA A 9 21.58 6.18 9.42
CA ALA A 9 22.92 6.32 9.99
C ALA A 9 24.03 5.83 9.04
N ALA A 10 23.72 4.91 8.12
CA ALA A 10 24.65 4.34 7.14
C ALA A 10 24.70 5.12 5.82
N ASP A 11 23.61 5.81 5.43
CA ASP A 11 23.59 6.69 4.26
C ASP A 11 22.73 7.94 4.52
N ARG A 12 23.36 9.09 4.73
CA ARG A 12 22.69 10.36 5.03
C ARG A 12 21.75 10.87 3.93
N ARG A 13 21.81 10.29 2.72
CA ARG A 13 20.87 10.61 1.62
C ARG A 13 19.55 9.84 1.76
N ARG A 14 19.51 8.78 2.58
CA ARG A 14 18.30 8.02 2.85
C ARG A 14 17.55 8.62 4.04
N ARG A 15 16.23 8.63 3.91
CA ARG A 15 15.30 9.04 4.98
C ARG A 15 14.42 7.86 5.32
N LEU A 16 14.41 7.48 6.60
CA LEU A 16 13.53 6.44 7.11
C LEU A 16 12.21 7.08 7.50
N LEU A 17 11.11 6.50 7.03
CA LEU A 17 9.76 6.97 7.34
C LEU A 17 9.13 6.04 8.37
N HIS A 18 8.64 6.61 9.47
CA HIS A 18 7.93 5.88 10.49
C HIS A 18 6.59 6.53 10.77
N LEU A 19 5.56 5.72 11.03
CA LEU A 19 4.34 6.23 11.65
C LEU A 19 4.68 6.70 13.06
N THR A 20 4.19 7.89 13.40
CA THR A 20 4.31 8.43 14.75
C THR A 20 3.54 7.55 15.75
N PRO A 21 4.11 7.23 16.92
CA PRO A 21 3.46 6.36 17.90
C PRO A 21 2.17 6.93 18.48
N ASP A 22 2.11 8.25 18.65
CA ASP A 22 1.03 8.98 19.32
C ASP A 22 -0.21 9.18 18.45
N ARG A 23 -0.03 9.40 17.13
CA ARG A 23 -1.14 9.72 16.22
C ARG A 23 -1.18 8.86 14.96
N GLY A 24 -0.02 8.59 14.36
CA GLY A 24 0.07 7.84 13.10
C GLY A 24 -0.36 6.38 13.22
N ARG A 25 0.17 5.67 14.22
CA ARG A 25 -0.16 4.27 14.46
C ARG A 25 -1.61 4.08 14.92
N PRO A 26 -2.13 4.83 15.92
CA PRO A 26 -3.53 4.73 16.30
C PRO A 26 -4.50 5.05 15.15
N LEU A 27 -4.17 6.03 14.29
CA LEU A 27 -4.99 6.31 13.12
C LEU A 27 -5.04 5.11 12.17
N LEU A 28 -3.89 4.49 11.86
CA LEU A 28 -3.86 3.32 10.99
C LEU A 28 -4.68 2.16 11.58
N GLU A 29 -4.51 1.89 12.88
CA GLU A 29 -5.26 0.86 13.60
C GLU A 29 -6.78 1.09 13.58
N ASN A 30 -7.22 2.35 13.57
CA ASN A 30 -8.64 2.70 13.45
C ASN A 30 -9.17 2.57 12.01
N VAL A 31 -8.34 2.85 11.00
CA VAL A 31 -8.77 2.86 9.59
C VAL A 31 -8.74 1.47 8.96
N VAL A 32 -7.71 0.67 9.26
CA VAL A 32 -7.49 -0.65 8.65
C VAL A 32 -8.70 -1.59 8.78
N PRO A 33 -9.36 -1.73 9.94
CA PRO A 33 -10.52 -2.62 10.07
C PRO A 33 -11.68 -2.24 9.14
N ASN A 34 -11.91 -0.94 8.96
CA ASN A 34 -12.95 -0.45 8.07
C ASN A 34 -12.60 -0.69 6.60
N ALA A 35 -11.34 -0.47 6.22
CA ALA A 35 -10.84 -0.77 4.89
C ALA A 35 -10.95 -2.26 4.56
N ARG A 36 -10.56 -3.14 5.50
CA ARG A 36 -10.68 -4.60 5.33
C ARG A 36 -12.13 -5.05 5.18
N ARG A 37 -13.04 -4.52 5.98
CA ARG A 37 -14.47 -4.84 5.85
C ARG A 37 -15.04 -4.40 4.50
N TYR A 38 -14.65 -3.22 4.02
CA TYR A 38 -15.06 -2.75 2.70
C TYR A 38 -14.49 -3.63 1.58
N GLU A 39 -13.19 -3.96 1.66
CA GLU A 39 -12.51 -4.87 0.74
C GLU A 39 -13.20 -6.24 0.69
N SER A 40 -13.48 -6.86 1.83
CA SER A 40 -14.20 -8.15 1.87
C SER A 40 -15.57 -8.06 1.19
N ARG A 41 -16.38 -7.05 1.52
CA ARG A 41 -17.70 -6.85 0.92
C ARG A 41 -17.65 -6.61 -0.59
N LEU A 42 -16.61 -5.93 -1.07
CA LEU A 42 -16.42 -5.69 -2.49
C LEU A 42 -16.05 -6.99 -3.23
N LEU A 43 -15.20 -7.80 -2.62
CA LEU A 43 -14.69 -9.04 -3.22
C LEU A 43 -15.66 -10.22 -3.10
N GLU A 44 -16.65 -10.16 -2.20
CA GLU A 44 -17.74 -11.14 -2.07
C GLU A 44 -18.55 -11.34 -3.37
N ALA A 45 -18.48 -10.39 -4.30
CA ALA A 45 -19.11 -10.53 -5.62
C ALA A 45 -18.39 -11.51 -6.56
N LEU A 46 -17.17 -11.95 -6.22
CA LEU A 46 -16.34 -12.84 -7.05
C LEU A 46 -16.36 -14.26 -6.49
N THR A 47 -16.45 -15.24 -7.38
CA THR A 47 -16.09 -16.62 -7.03
C THR A 47 -14.59 -16.71 -6.71
N PRO A 48 -14.12 -17.78 -6.02
CA PRO A 48 -12.70 -17.95 -5.73
C PRO A 48 -11.81 -17.92 -6.98
N SER A 49 -12.26 -18.53 -8.09
CA SER A 49 -11.51 -18.54 -9.35
C SER A 49 -11.45 -17.16 -10.01
N GLU A 50 -12.53 -16.37 -9.96
CA GLU A 50 -12.54 -15.00 -10.48
C GLU A 50 -11.65 -14.09 -9.64
N PHE A 51 -11.60 -14.28 -8.32
CA PHE A 51 -10.67 -13.57 -7.45
C PHE A 51 -9.20 -13.85 -7.82
N GLU A 52 -8.83 -15.12 -7.98
CA GLU A 52 -7.47 -15.52 -8.40
C GLU A 52 -7.11 -14.97 -9.79
N GLN A 53 -8.07 -14.97 -10.72
CA GLN A 53 -7.89 -14.41 -12.05
C GLN A 53 -7.66 -12.89 -11.97
N LEU A 54 -8.46 -12.17 -11.18
CA LEU A 54 -8.31 -10.73 -10.96
C LEU A 54 -6.93 -10.41 -10.37
N ASP A 55 -6.52 -11.10 -9.32
CA ASP A 55 -5.20 -10.92 -8.69
C ASP A 55 -4.05 -11.12 -9.70
N THR A 56 -4.12 -12.19 -10.49
CA THR A 56 -3.14 -12.47 -11.56
C THR A 56 -3.08 -11.33 -12.58
N LEU A 57 -4.23 -10.82 -13.01
CA LEU A 57 -4.30 -9.73 -13.98
C LEU A 57 -3.77 -8.41 -13.41
N LEU A 58 -4.11 -8.08 -12.17
CA LEU A 58 -3.59 -6.89 -11.49
C LEU A 58 -2.07 -6.95 -11.35
N ASN A 59 -1.52 -8.10 -10.94
CA ASN A 59 -0.07 -8.31 -10.84
C ASN A 59 0.63 -8.13 -12.19
N LYS A 60 0.06 -8.66 -13.28
CA LYS A 60 0.59 -8.48 -14.64
C LYS A 60 0.60 -7.00 -15.05
N LEU A 61 -0.49 -6.28 -14.79
CA LEU A 61 -0.60 -4.86 -15.12
C LEU A 61 0.35 -4.00 -14.29
N GLN A 62 0.53 -4.31 -13.01
CA GLN A 62 1.49 -3.62 -12.14
C GLN A 62 2.94 -3.83 -12.64
N ALA A 63 3.34 -5.07 -12.92
CA ALA A 63 4.67 -5.35 -13.46
C ALA A 63 4.91 -4.61 -14.79
N ARG A 64 3.87 -4.49 -15.63
CA ARG A 64 3.96 -3.68 -16.85
C ARG A 64 4.12 -2.20 -16.52
N ALA A 65 3.34 -1.64 -15.60
CA ALA A 65 3.43 -0.24 -15.22
C ALA A 65 4.82 0.14 -14.70
N GLU A 66 5.44 -0.72 -13.89
CA GLU A 66 6.81 -0.53 -13.38
C GLU A 66 7.87 -0.59 -14.49
N SER A 67 7.61 -1.33 -15.57
CA SER A 67 8.50 -1.42 -16.74
C SER A 67 8.38 -0.24 -17.71
N ILE A 68 7.29 0.52 -17.64
CA ILE A 68 7.08 1.68 -18.50
C ILE A 68 7.93 2.80 -17.92
N PRO A 69 8.94 3.32 -18.65
CA PRO A 69 9.68 4.48 -18.19
C PRO A 69 8.67 5.60 -17.94
N SER A 70 8.69 6.19 -16.75
CA SER A 70 7.93 7.40 -16.45
C SER A 70 8.51 8.55 -17.26
N SER A 71 8.15 8.61 -18.55
CA SER A 71 8.38 9.74 -19.42
C SER A 71 7.29 10.77 -19.11
N ASN A 72 7.49 11.48 -18.01
CA ASN A 72 6.93 12.81 -17.87
C ASN A 72 8.07 13.78 -18.24
N ALA A 73 8.02 14.25 -19.48
CA ALA A 73 8.72 15.45 -19.93
C ALA A 73 8.06 16.71 -19.33
#